data_AF-A0A3M0ZYW8-F1
#
_entry.id   AF-A0A3M0ZYW8-F1
#
_cell.length_a   1.000
_cell.length_b   1.000
_cell.length_c   1.000
_cell.angle_alpha   90.00
_cell.angle_beta   90.00
_cell.angle_gamma   90.00
#
_symmetry.space_group_name_H-M   'P 1'
#
loop_
_entity.id
_entity.type
_entity.pdbx_description
1 polymer ?
#
loop_
_entity_poly.entity_id
_entity_poly.type
_entity_poly.pdbx_seq_one_letter_code
_entity_poly.pdbx_strand_id
1 'polypeptide(L)'
;MRKYEKFIGAASGFFLLAGLVKYYVTGLLDTTSTILLSLGLISIVLYVFLNWQTIKTLLSSRSAKFGTNAIITTIIVFAILVLINFIAEQHNLRIDTTAAKTFSLSDQTKKIVKSLDKELRFLAFYKSDTETQAEDLLVEYKNLSPLIKYEFIDPDKKPGIAKNYGIETYGTIVVEYGDNSEKVTTATEENLTNAIIKVTRKTKKKIYFLTGHGEKDIDDTEPTGFSVARDAIKDENYEVEKLFLADKKEIPEDCAVLVIAGPQNDLLDNEKEMIQKYLEKGGKALFLLDPAPSPGLADMLDKWGIKVGDDLVVDASGIGRLFGAGPEMPVVVNYEDHEITKGFENFMTVYPLVRSITPKEKPGEGIDVQVLAKTQPHSWSEKKPGNKVKFDEGEDTLGPISIAAVATK
;
A
#
# COMPACT_ATOMS: atom_id res chain seq x y z
N MET A 1 22.22 -3.85 69.02
CA MET A 1 21.51 -3.90 67.72
C MET A 1 20.07 -4.43 67.83
N ARG A 2 19.78 -5.48 68.61
CA ARG A 2 18.42 -6.05 68.83
C ARG A 2 17.26 -5.07 69.17
N LYS A 3 17.54 -3.88 69.71
CA LYS A 3 16.49 -2.90 70.07
C LYS A 3 15.92 -2.16 68.85
N TYR A 4 16.71 -2.02 67.77
CA TYR A 4 16.29 -1.32 66.53
C TYR A 4 15.59 -2.24 65.53
N GLU A 5 15.81 -3.56 65.60
CA GLU A 5 15.18 -4.55 64.71
C GLU A 5 13.64 -4.52 64.80
N LYS A 6 13.08 -4.40 66.01
CA LYS A 6 11.63 -4.28 66.22
C LYS A 6 11.04 -2.99 65.63
N PHE A 7 11.80 -1.90 65.66
CA PHE A 7 11.40 -0.62 65.07
C PHE A 7 11.43 -0.66 63.54
N ILE A 8 12.41 -1.34 62.94
CA ILE A 8 12.49 -1.52 61.48
C ILE A 8 11.31 -2.35 60.97
N GLY A 9 10.94 -3.42 61.68
CA GLY A 9 9.75 -4.21 61.35
C GLY A 9 8.45 -3.40 61.45
N ALA A 10 8.26 -2.65 62.54
CA ALA A 10 7.08 -1.79 62.71
C ALA A 10 7.00 -0.66 61.65
N ALA A 11 8.14 -0.06 61.32
CA ALA A 11 8.22 0.96 60.26
C ALA A 11 7.89 0.39 58.87
N SER A 12 8.38 -0.82 58.55
CA SER A 12 8.06 -1.49 57.29
C SER A 12 6.57 -1.78 57.10
N GLY A 13 5.89 -2.20 58.18
CA GLY A 13 4.44 -2.39 58.18
C GLY A 13 3.68 -1.09 57.99
N PHE A 14 4.13 -0.01 58.65
CA PHE A 14 3.51 1.32 58.55
C PHE A 14 3.60 1.90 57.12
N PHE A 15 4.76 1.86 56.48
CA PHE A 15 4.93 2.42 55.13
C PHE A 15 4.14 1.63 54.06
N LEU A 16 4.05 0.30 54.19
CA LEU A 16 3.23 -0.51 53.29
C LEU A 16 1.74 -0.27 53.48
N LEU A 17 1.27 -0.20 54.73
CA LEU A 17 -0.13 0.11 55.03
C LEU A 17 -0.49 1.52 54.54
N ALA A 18 0.37 2.51 54.75
CA ALA A 18 0.15 3.87 54.28
C ALA A 18 0.11 3.96 52.75
N GLY A 19 1.00 3.24 52.04
CA GLY A 19 0.99 3.15 50.58
C GLY A 19 -0.26 2.47 50.03
N LEU A 20 -0.67 1.35 50.63
CA LEU A 20 -1.87 0.59 50.24
C LEU A 20 -3.17 1.36 50.51
N VAL A 21 -3.30 2.02 51.65
CA VAL A 21 -4.47 2.85 51.99
C VAL A 21 -4.58 4.02 51.02
N LYS A 22 -3.47 4.70 50.72
CA LYS A 22 -3.47 5.80 49.75
C LYS A 22 -3.87 5.31 48.35
N TYR A 23 -3.34 4.18 47.90
CA TYR A 23 -3.73 3.57 46.63
C TYR A 23 -5.23 3.24 46.61
N TYR A 24 -5.76 2.61 47.66
CA TYR A 24 -7.18 2.25 47.75
C TYR A 24 -8.12 3.46 47.74
N VAL A 25 -7.71 4.56 48.38
CA VAL A 25 -8.51 5.80 48.47
C VAL A 25 -8.46 6.61 47.17
N THR A 26 -7.33 6.61 46.46
CA THR A 26 -7.13 7.47 45.28
C THR A 26 -7.32 6.76 43.95
N GLY A 27 -7.28 5.43 43.92
CA GLY A 27 -7.43 4.63 42.71
C GLY A 27 -6.32 4.81 41.67
N LEU A 28 -5.24 5.53 42.01
CA LEU A 28 -4.15 5.89 41.10
C LEU A 28 -2.78 5.57 41.72
N LEU A 29 -1.92 4.90 40.96
CA LEU A 29 -0.52 4.67 41.32
C LEU A 29 0.35 5.91 40.99
N ASP A 30 0.12 6.99 41.72
CA ASP A 30 0.96 8.17 41.63
C ASP A 30 2.38 7.91 42.20
N THR A 31 3.36 8.70 41.74
CA THR A 31 4.80 8.64 42.08
C THR A 31 5.05 8.55 43.59
N THR A 32 4.20 9.18 44.38
CA THR A 32 4.30 9.16 45.85
C THR A 32 3.87 7.82 46.46
N SER A 33 2.85 7.17 45.89
CA SER A 33 2.40 5.83 46.29
C SER A 33 3.44 4.77 45.90
N THR A 34 4.05 4.90 44.73
CA THR A 34 5.10 3.97 44.26
C THR A 34 6.37 4.05 45.10
N ILE A 35 6.80 5.24 45.52
CA ILE A 35 7.94 5.44 46.42
C ILE A 35 7.68 4.79 47.79
N LEU A 36 6.48 4.99 48.36
CA LEU A 36 6.12 4.44 49.67
C LEU A 36 6.06 2.91 49.66
N LEU A 37 5.49 2.32 48.60
CA LEU A 37 5.45 0.86 48.42
C LEU A 37 6.85 0.28 48.22
N SER A 38 7.69 0.93 47.42
CA SER A 38 9.08 0.50 47.16
C SER A 38 9.93 0.55 48.44
N LEU A 39 9.85 1.64 49.22
CA LEU A 39 10.54 1.77 50.50
C LEU A 39 10.04 0.73 51.51
N GLY A 40 8.73 0.48 51.55
CA GLY A 40 8.14 -0.56 52.38
C GLY A 40 8.66 -1.95 52.04
N LEU A 41 8.74 -2.28 50.75
CA LEU A 41 9.23 -3.57 50.26
C LEU A 41 10.72 -3.77 50.56
N ILE A 42 11.55 -2.75 50.30
CA ILE A 42 12.99 -2.75 50.61
C ILE A 42 13.20 -2.95 52.12
N SER A 43 12.39 -2.29 52.95
CA SER A 43 12.47 -2.40 54.41
C SER A 43 12.12 -3.81 54.91
N ILE A 44 11.14 -4.48 54.29
CA ILE A 44 10.80 -5.89 54.58
C ILE A 44 11.97 -6.80 54.22
N VAL A 45 12.54 -6.64 53.03
CA VAL A 45 13.69 -7.46 52.57
C VAL A 45 14.86 -7.29 53.54
N LEU A 46 15.13 -6.06 53.96
CA LEU A 46 16.19 -5.73 54.91
C LEU A 46 15.92 -6.31 56.31
N TYR A 47 14.67 -6.28 56.77
CA TYR A 47 14.26 -6.92 58.03
C TYR A 47 14.42 -8.45 57.98
N VAL A 48 14.04 -9.09 56.88
CA VAL A 48 14.20 -10.54 56.67
C VAL A 48 15.67 -10.94 56.62
N PHE A 49 16.50 -10.16 55.93
CA PHE A 49 17.94 -10.40 55.84
C PHE A 49 18.62 -10.27 57.21
N LEU A 50 18.31 -9.21 57.97
CA LEU A 50 18.88 -8.99 59.31
C LEU A 50 18.42 -10.04 60.33
N ASN A 51 17.21 -10.60 60.19
CA ASN A 51 16.65 -11.58 61.13
C ASN A 51 16.71 -13.03 60.64
N TRP A 52 17.55 -13.32 59.65
CA TRP A 52 17.63 -14.63 58.99
C TRP A 52 17.85 -15.81 59.96
N GLN A 53 18.66 -15.63 61.00
CA GLN A 53 18.89 -16.67 62.03
C GLN A 53 17.65 -16.93 62.89
N THR A 54 16.94 -15.88 63.33
CA THR A 54 15.72 -15.99 64.13
C THR A 54 14.58 -16.61 63.32
N ILE A 55 14.46 -16.22 62.04
CA ILE A 55 13.48 -16.78 61.09
C ILE A 55 13.75 -18.28 60.87
N LYS A 56 15.02 -18.69 60.71
CA LYS A 56 15.41 -20.11 60.62
C LYS A 56 15.00 -20.92 61.86
N THR A 57 15.16 -20.35 63.07
CA THR A 57 14.75 -21.06 64.29
C THR A 57 13.23 -21.18 64.44
N LEU A 58 12.47 -20.14 64.08
CA LEU A 58 11.00 -20.17 64.04
C LEU A 58 10.46 -21.21 63.04
N LEU A 59 11.09 -21.32 61.87
CA LEU A 59 10.76 -22.31 60.83
C LEU A 59 11.11 -23.77 61.22
N SER A 60 11.93 -23.98 62.26
CA SER A 60 12.40 -25.32 62.65
C SER A 60 11.55 -26.04 63.71
N SER A 61 10.59 -25.35 64.34
CA SER A 61 9.74 -25.92 65.39
C SER A 61 8.56 -26.76 64.85
N ARG A 62 8.23 -27.88 65.50
CA ARG A 62 7.26 -28.90 65.01
C ARG A 62 5.83 -28.37 64.79
N SER A 63 5.38 -27.30 65.45
CA SER A 63 4.05 -26.70 65.23
C SER A 63 4.04 -25.53 64.22
N ALA A 64 5.21 -24.98 63.87
CA ALA A 64 5.35 -23.86 62.93
C ALA A 64 5.54 -24.29 61.47
N LYS A 65 5.88 -25.57 61.21
CA LYS A 65 6.18 -26.09 59.86
C LYS A 65 5.01 -25.97 58.87
N PHE A 66 3.76 -25.96 59.33
CA PHE A 66 2.59 -25.82 58.46
C PHE A 66 1.98 -24.41 58.48
N GLY A 67 1.89 -23.75 59.64
CA GLY A 67 1.27 -22.42 59.74
C GLY A 67 2.15 -21.26 59.25
N THR A 68 3.44 -21.25 59.60
CA THR A 68 4.35 -20.14 59.26
C THR A 68 4.78 -20.20 57.79
N ASN A 69 4.96 -21.41 57.24
CA ASN A 69 5.29 -21.59 55.83
C ASN A 69 4.13 -21.12 54.93
N ALA A 70 2.87 -21.38 55.34
CA ALA A 70 1.67 -20.92 54.63
C ALA A 70 1.53 -19.39 54.63
N ILE A 71 1.78 -18.73 55.76
CA ILE A 71 1.72 -17.27 55.85
C ILE A 71 2.80 -16.61 54.96
N ILE A 72 4.03 -17.13 55.00
CA ILE A 72 5.14 -16.60 54.19
C ILE A 72 4.87 -16.81 52.69
N THR A 73 4.41 -18.00 52.28
CA THR A 73 4.05 -18.24 50.87
C THR A 73 2.90 -17.36 50.43
N THR A 74 1.90 -17.14 51.28
CA THR A 74 0.76 -16.26 50.96
C THR A 74 1.25 -14.83 50.71
N ILE A 75 2.12 -14.30 51.58
CA ILE A 75 2.69 -12.95 51.42
C ILE A 75 3.53 -12.86 50.14
N ILE A 76 4.35 -13.87 49.84
CA ILE A 76 5.18 -13.89 48.61
C ILE A 76 4.30 -13.94 47.36
N VAL A 77 3.28 -14.80 47.34
CA VAL A 77 2.34 -14.89 46.21
C VAL A 77 1.62 -13.55 46.02
N PHE A 78 1.18 -12.91 47.10
CA PHE A 78 0.54 -11.60 47.03
C PHE A 78 1.49 -10.51 46.52
N ALA A 79 2.75 -10.51 46.97
CA ALA A 79 3.77 -9.58 46.47
C ALA A 79 4.06 -9.79 44.98
N ILE A 80 4.11 -11.04 44.52
CA ILE A 80 4.27 -11.37 43.09
C ILE A 80 3.05 -10.90 42.30
N LEU A 81 1.82 -11.12 42.79
CA LEU A 81 0.61 -10.65 42.12
C LEU A 81 0.56 -9.12 42.00
N VAL A 82 0.95 -8.40 43.05
CA VAL A 82 1.07 -6.93 43.02
C VAL A 82 2.16 -6.49 42.03
N LEU A 83 3.31 -7.16 41.99
CA LEU A 83 4.39 -6.85 41.06
C LEU A 83 3.99 -7.10 39.59
N ILE A 84 3.31 -8.22 39.33
CA ILE A 84 2.77 -8.54 38.00
C ILE A 84 1.75 -7.50 37.58
N ASN A 85 0.82 -7.14 38.48
CA ASN A 85 -0.18 -6.12 38.21
C ASN A 85 0.46 -4.74 37.92
N PHE A 86 1.48 -4.37 38.70
CA PHE A 86 2.26 -3.14 38.51
C PHE A 86 2.99 -3.10 37.16
N ILE A 87 3.64 -4.20 36.76
CA ILE A 87 4.33 -4.31 35.46
C ILE A 87 3.31 -4.31 34.32
N ALA A 88 2.16 -4.97 34.49
CA ALA A 88 1.11 -5.03 33.48
C ALA A 88 0.44 -3.67 33.24
N GLU A 89 0.34 -2.81 34.26
CA GLU A 89 -0.23 -1.47 34.14
C GLU A 89 0.74 -0.47 33.46
N GLN A 90 2.06 -0.66 33.61
CA GLN A 90 3.06 0.19 32.94
C GLN A 90 3.43 -0.29 31.53
N HIS A 91 3.33 -1.60 31.26
CA HIS A 91 3.65 -2.18 29.95
C HIS A 91 2.42 -2.85 29.36
N ASN A 92 1.84 -2.21 28.34
CA ASN A 92 0.78 -2.75 27.48
C ASN A 92 1.31 -3.90 26.59
N LEU A 93 1.90 -4.94 27.17
CA LEU A 93 2.39 -6.10 26.44
C LEU A 93 1.18 -7.01 26.13
N ARG A 94 0.48 -6.68 25.04
CA ARG A 94 -0.65 -7.47 24.55
C ARG A 94 -0.12 -8.63 23.71
N ILE A 95 0.00 -9.80 24.34
CA ILE A 95 0.37 -11.04 23.65
C ILE A 95 -0.92 -11.67 23.13
N ASP A 96 -1.11 -11.72 21.81
CA ASP A 96 -2.22 -12.44 21.18
C ASP A 96 -2.01 -13.95 21.36
N THR A 97 -2.81 -14.56 22.25
CA THR A 97 -2.81 -16.00 22.54
C THR A 97 -3.81 -16.78 21.69
N THR A 98 -4.49 -16.13 20.74
CA THR A 98 -5.40 -16.82 19.84
C THR A 98 -4.63 -17.68 18.85
N ALA A 99 -5.13 -18.88 18.57
CA ALA A 99 -4.48 -19.84 17.67
C ALA A 99 -4.30 -19.31 16.24
N ALA A 100 -5.08 -18.29 15.85
CA ALA A 100 -5.07 -17.69 14.52
C ALA A 100 -4.40 -16.31 14.45
N LYS A 101 -3.91 -15.74 15.57
CA LYS A 101 -3.29 -14.40 15.62
C LYS A 101 -4.15 -13.28 14.99
N THR A 102 -5.47 -13.42 15.03
CA THR A 102 -6.43 -12.59 14.29
C THR A 102 -6.49 -11.13 14.75
N PHE A 103 -5.85 -10.78 15.86
CA PHE A 103 -5.81 -9.42 16.40
C PHE A 103 -4.41 -8.81 16.35
N SER A 104 -3.49 -9.42 15.60
CA SER A 104 -2.12 -8.92 15.45
C SER A 104 -1.81 -8.62 14.00
N LEU A 105 -1.16 -7.47 13.76
CA LEU A 105 -0.70 -7.09 12.43
C LEU A 105 0.28 -8.13 11.87
N SER A 106 0.25 -8.32 10.56
CA SER A 106 1.14 -9.23 9.84
C SER A 106 2.61 -8.84 10.01
N ASP A 107 3.51 -9.81 9.88
CA ASP A 107 4.95 -9.56 10.01
C ASP A 107 5.50 -8.66 8.89
N GLN A 108 4.81 -8.58 7.75
CA GLN A 108 5.12 -7.64 6.67
C GLN A 108 4.81 -6.20 7.09
N THR A 109 3.61 -5.96 7.62
CA THR A 109 3.19 -4.65 8.15
C THR A 109 4.15 -4.16 9.22
N LYS A 110 4.57 -5.06 10.15
CA LYS A 110 5.55 -4.73 11.19
C LYS A 110 6.88 -4.26 10.62
N LYS A 111 7.38 -4.87 9.53
CA LYS A 111 8.63 -4.47 8.89
C LYS A 111 8.51 -3.08 8.25
N ILE A 112 7.39 -2.82 7.56
CA ILE A 112 7.12 -1.54 6.91
C ILE A 112 7.08 -0.41 7.95
N VAL A 113 6.27 -0.60 9.00
CA VAL A 113 6.10 0.40 10.07
C VAL A 113 7.41 0.66 10.83
N LYS A 114 8.24 -0.37 11.04
CA LYS A 114 9.56 -0.19 11.69
C LYS A 114 10.59 0.50 10.79
N SER A 115 10.38 0.53 9.48
CA SER A 115 11.29 1.18 8.52
C SER A 115 11.01 2.67 8.32
N LEU A 116 9.96 3.21 8.95
CA LEU A 116 9.62 4.63 8.91
C LEU A 116 10.75 5.48 9.47
N ASP A 117 11.19 6.50 8.72
CA ASP A 117 12.20 7.48 9.14
C ASP A 117 11.62 8.86 9.53
N LYS A 118 10.39 9.17 9.10
CA LYS A 118 9.60 10.35 9.48
C LYS A 118 8.31 9.99 10.22
N GLU A 119 7.64 11.01 10.75
CA GLU A 119 6.31 10.88 11.35
C GLU A 119 5.26 10.51 10.30
N LEU A 120 4.42 9.53 10.63
CA LEU A 120 3.28 9.10 9.82
C LEU A 120 1.98 9.43 10.58
N ARG A 121 1.07 10.16 9.94
CA ARG A 121 -0.20 10.59 10.57
C ARG A 121 -1.39 9.93 9.88
N PHE A 122 -2.28 9.35 10.68
CA PHE A 122 -3.60 8.91 10.24
C PHE A 122 -4.65 9.93 10.66
N LEU A 123 -5.36 10.54 9.70
CA LEU A 123 -6.50 11.43 9.97
C LEU A 123 -7.78 10.66 9.62
N ALA A 124 -8.45 10.15 10.64
CA ALA A 124 -9.62 9.29 10.49
C ALA A 124 -10.90 10.12 10.57
N PHE A 125 -11.61 10.25 9.45
CA PHE A 125 -12.82 11.06 9.34
C PHE A 125 -14.07 10.24 9.65
N TYR A 126 -14.39 10.09 10.93
CA TYR A 126 -15.54 9.32 11.42
C TYR A 126 -16.52 10.20 12.18
N LYS A 127 -17.79 9.80 12.18
CA LYS A 127 -18.77 10.36 13.10
C LYS A 127 -18.53 9.78 14.50
N SER A 128 -18.71 10.61 15.53
CA SER A 128 -18.40 10.33 16.95
C SER A 128 -18.98 9.02 17.56
N ASP A 129 -19.84 8.27 16.87
CA ASP A 129 -20.53 7.06 17.37
C ASP A 129 -20.16 5.76 16.60
N THR A 130 -19.22 5.80 15.65
CA THR A 130 -18.95 4.68 14.71
C THR A 130 -17.51 4.15 14.79
N GLU A 131 -16.81 4.43 15.88
CA GLU A 131 -15.33 4.47 15.91
C GLU A 131 -14.59 3.14 16.16
N THR A 132 -15.28 2.05 16.52
CA THR A 132 -14.60 0.94 17.23
C THR A 132 -13.58 0.15 16.39
N GLN A 133 -13.88 -0.22 15.14
CA GLN A 133 -12.98 -1.10 14.36
C GLN A 133 -11.75 -0.36 13.81
N ALA A 134 -11.92 0.88 13.37
CA ALA A 134 -10.81 1.68 12.85
C ALA A 134 -9.88 2.12 13.98
N GLU A 135 -10.44 2.45 15.16
CA GLU A 135 -9.66 2.80 16.33
C GLU A 135 -8.78 1.64 16.79
N ASP A 136 -9.34 0.44 16.93
CA ASP A 136 -8.58 -0.76 17.29
C ASP A 136 -7.38 -0.97 16.34
N LEU A 137 -7.62 -0.85 15.03
CA LEU A 137 -6.57 -1.02 14.02
C LEU A 137 -5.48 0.07 14.13
N LEU A 138 -5.86 1.34 14.23
CA LEU A 138 -4.91 2.47 14.32
C LEU A 138 -4.10 2.44 15.62
N VAL A 139 -4.69 1.96 16.71
CA VAL A 139 -3.98 1.71 17.98
C VAL A 139 -2.90 0.65 17.80
N GLU A 140 -3.19 -0.45 17.09
CA GLU A 140 -2.19 -1.49 16.80
C GLU A 140 -1.02 -0.93 15.96
N TYR A 141 -1.30 -0.08 14.96
CA TYR A 141 -0.24 0.62 14.22
C TYR A 141 0.60 1.53 15.12
N LYS A 142 -0.02 2.35 15.96
CA LYS A 142 0.68 3.23 16.92
C LYS A 142 1.57 2.44 17.89
N ASN A 143 1.13 1.27 18.33
CA ASN A 143 1.90 0.43 19.26
C ASN A 143 3.18 -0.13 18.62
N LEU A 144 3.26 -0.21 17.28
CA LEU A 144 4.46 -0.68 16.58
C LEU A 144 5.57 0.35 16.46
N SER A 145 5.25 1.65 16.40
CA SER A 145 6.23 2.72 16.25
C SER A 145 5.75 4.04 16.86
N PRO A 146 6.59 4.72 17.66
CA PRO A 146 6.26 6.03 18.22
C PRO A 146 6.15 7.13 17.15
N LEU A 147 6.62 6.88 15.91
CA LEU A 147 6.49 7.80 14.78
C LEU A 147 5.07 7.81 14.20
N ILE A 148 4.22 6.87 14.58
CA ILE A 148 2.83 6.82 14.13
C ILE A 148 1.95 7.62 15.08
N LYS A 149 1.20 8.57 14.51
CA LYS A 149 0.15 9.30 15.19
C LYS A 149 -1.18 9.11 14.48
N TYR A 150 -2.27 9.19 15.22
CA TYR A 150 -3.60 9.21 14.65
C TYR A 150 -4.47 10.28 15.32
N GLU A 151 -5.39 10.87 14.56
CA GLU A 151 -6.40 11.80 15.04
C GLU A 151 -7.75 11.43 14.42
N PHE A 152 -8.78 11.33 15.26
CA PHE A 152 -10.17 11.22 14.82
C PHE A 152 -10.77 12.61 14.62
N ILE A 153 -11.34 12.84 13.44
CA ILE A 153 -11.89 14.12 13.04
C ILE A 153 -13.35 13.90 12.64
N ASP A 154 -14.26 14.44 13.43
CA ASP A 154 -15.68 14.46 13.08
C ASP A 154 -15.93 15.51 11.97
N PRO A 155 -16.31 15.09 10.74
CA PRO A 155 -16.51 16.02 9.63
C PRO A 155 -17.63 17.04 9.88
N ASP A 156 -18.64 16.69 10.68
CA ASP A 156 -19.76 17.56 11.01
C ASP A 156 -19.34 18.65 12.00
N LYS A 157 -18.44 18.31 12.94
CA LYS A 157 -17.90 19.28 13.92
C LYS A 157 -16.78 20.14 13.35
N LYS A 158 -15.99 19.61 12.41
CA LYS A 158 -14.84 20.31 11.79
C LYS A 158 -14.93 20.33 10.25
N PRO A 159 -15.99 20.94 9.66
CA PRO A 159 -16.22 20.89 8.21
C PRO A 159 -15.13 21.55 7.37
N GLY A 160 -14.46 22.57 7.91
CA GLY A 160 -13.34 23.23 7.22
C GLY A 160 -12.16 22.29 6.96
N ILE A 161 -11.85 21.40 7.93
CA ILE A 161 -10.77 20.42 7.77
C ILE A 161 -11.19 19.35 6.75
N ALA A 162 -12.39 18.80 6.90
CA ALA A 162 -12.92 17.82 5.96
C ALA A 162 -12.94 18.34 4.51
N LYS A 163 -13.31 19.61 4.30
CA LYS A 163 -13.28 20.25 2.98
C LYS A 163 -11.87 20.40 2.43
N ASN A 164 -10.90 20.83 3.25
CA ASN A 164 -9.50 20.98 2.81
C ASN A 164 -8.89 19.66 2.36
N TYR A 165 -9.25 18.55 3.02
CA TYR A 165 -8.82 17.21 2.65
C TYR A 165 -9.68 16.56 1.56
N GLY A 166 -10.73 17.24 1.07
CA GLY A 166 -11.65 16.69 0.06
C GLY A 166 -12.32 15.40 0.52
N ILE A 167 -12.86 15.38 1.74
CA ILE A 167 -13.54 14.23 2.32
C ILE A 167 -15.01 14.26 1.90
N GLU A 168 -15.40 13.28 1.08
CA GLU A 168 -16.77 13.15 0.57
C GLU A 168 -17.56 12.05 1.30
N THR A 169 -16.85 11.08 1.89
CA THR A 169 -17.44 9.87 2.51
C THR A 169 -16.95 9.69 3.94
N TYR A 170 -17.87 9.39 4.86
CA TYR A 170 -17.53 9.01 6.23
C TYR A 170 -16.73 7.72 6.27
N GLY A 171 -15.83 7.61 7.25
CA GLY A 171 -14.93 6.47 7.40
C GLY A 171 -13.67 6.54 6.54
N THR A 172 -13.46 7.67 5.85
CA THR A 172 -12.21 7.90 5.10
C THR A 172 -11.07 8.17 6.07
N ILE A 173 -9.95 7.47 5.90
CA ILE A 173 -8.70 7.71 6.61
C ILE A 173 -7.70 8.31 5.64
N VAL A 174 -7.14 9.47 5.96
CA VAL A 174 -6.02 10.06 5.23
C VAL A 174 -4.72 9.64 5.89
N VAL A 175 -3.81 9.02 5.14
CA VAL A 175 -2.47 8.64 5.58
C VAL A 175 -1.48 9.68 5.08
N GLU A 176 -0.83 10.42 5.98
CA GLU A 176 0.17 11.45 5.64
C GLU A 176 1.58 11.01 6.05
N TYR A 177 2.56 11.27 5.18
CA TYR A 177 3.96 11.04 5.43
C TYR A 177 4.84 12.09 4.76
N GLY A 178 5.31 13.08 5.53
CA GLY A 178 5.95 14.26 4.95
C GLY A 178 4.99 15.04 4.05
N ASP A 179 5.34 15.22 2.78
CA ASP A 179 4.52 15.92 1.77
C ASP A 179 3.59 14.98 0.99
N ASN A 180 3.66 13.66 1.23
CA ASN A 180 2.82 12.67 0.56
C ASN A 180 1.57 12.36 1.40
N SER A 181 0.43 12.20 0.74
CA SER A 181 -0.82 11.76 1.38
C SER A 181 -1.59 10.78 0.51
N GLU A 182 -2.30 9.84 1.13
CA GLU A 182 -3.17 8.87 0.45
C GLU A 182 -4.50 8.72 1.21
N LYS A 183 -5.62 8.56 0.50
CA LYS A 183 -6.95 8.33 1.11
C LYS A 183 -7.32 6.85 1.08
N VAL A 184 -7.88 6.36 2.18
CA VAL A 184 -8.38 4.99 2.33
C VAL A 184 -9.82 5.05 2.81
N THR A 185 -10.76 4.50 2.05
CA THR A 185 -12.20 4.54 2.36
C THR A 185 -12.66 3.39 3.26
N THR A 186 -11.88 2.30 3.34
CA THR A 186 -12.18 1.13 4.17
C THR A 186 -10.98 0.81 5.06
N ALA A 187 -11.19 0.86 6.38
CA ALA A 187 -10.17 0.60 7.39
C ALA A 187 -9.85 -0.91 7.52
N THR A 188 -9.03 -1.44 6.61
CA THR A 188 -8.44 -2.79 6.70
C THR A 188 -6.93 -2.71 6.83
N GLU A 189 -6.30 -3.75 7.40
CA GLU A 189 -4.83 -3.82 7.47
C GLU A 189 -4.21 -3.72 6.08
N GLU A 190 -4.78 -4.43 5.11
CA GLU A 190 -4.32 -4.44 3.72
C GLU A 190 -4.30 -3.03 3.11
N ASN A 191 -5.43 -2.32 3.19
CA ASN A 191 -5.56 -1.00 2.58
C ASN A 191 -4.65 0.03 3.27
N LEU A 192 -4.61 0.02 4.61
CA LEU A 192 -3.74 0.94 5.35
C LEU A 192 -2.26 0.63 5.10
N THR A 193 -1.85 -0.64 5.07
CA THR A 193 -0.46 -1.03 4.78
C THR A 193 -0.06 -0.60 3.38
N ASN A 194 -0.93 -0.82 2.38
CA ASN A 194 -0.69 -0.38 1.01
C ASN A 194 -0.57 1.14 0.90
N ALA A 195 -1.43 1.89 1.60
CA ALA A 195 -1.35 3.35 1.66
C ALA A 195 -0.03 3.81 2.29
N ILE A 196 0.42 3.19 3.39
CA ILE A 196 1.74 3.46 3.99
C ILE A 196 2.85 3.22 2.97
N ILE A 197 2.84 2.10 2.24
CA ILE A 197 3.84 1.80 1.21
C ILE A 197 3.86 2.89 0.12
N LYS A 198 2.70 3.40 -0.29
CA LYS A 198 2.60 4.49 -1.28
C LYS A 198 3.23 5.78 -0.76
N VAL A 199 2.85 6.23 0.44
CA VAL A 199 3.28 7.54 0.97
C VAL A 199 4.72 7.55 1.50
N THR A 200 5.25 6.39 1.90
CA THR A 200 6.63 6.23 2.41
C THR A 200 7.66 5.93 1.32
N ARG A 201 7.21 5.77 0.07
CA ARG A 201 8.10 5.49 -1.05
C ARG A 201 9.08 6.66 -1.24
N LYS A 202 10.37 6.41 -1.03
CA LYS A 202 11.43 7.44 -1.05
C LYS A 202 11.66 8.09 -2.43
N THR A 203 11.32 7.37 -3.49
CA THR A 203 11.45 7.83 -4.87
C THR A 203 10.10 7.72 -5.56
N LYS A 204 9.58 8.84 -6.06
CA LYS A 204 8.48 8.80 -7.01
C LYS A 204 8.99 8.07 -8.25
N LYS A 205 8.27 7.03 -8.63
CA LYS A 205 8.58 6.27 -9.84
C LYS A 205 8.34 7.19 -11.03
N LYS A 206 9.26 7.19 -12.00
CA LYS A 206 9.15 8.03 -13.20
C LYS A 206 8.56 7.24 -14.35
N ILE A 207 7.54 7.81 -14.99
CA ILE A 207 7.03 7.35 -16.28
C ILE A 207 7.66 8.24 -17.35
N TYR A 208 8.47 7.63 -18.22
CA TYR A 208 9.15 8.35 -19.27
C TYR A 208 8.38 8.20 -20.58
N PHE A 209 8.11 9.32 -21.24
CA PHE A 209 7.56 9.35 -22.60
C PHE A 209 8.69 9.56 -23.60
N LEU A 210 8.85 8.62 -24.53
CA LEU A 210 9.85 8.74 -25.59
C LEU A 210 9.56 9.96 -26.46
N THR A 211 10.62 10.67 -26.85
CA THR A 211 10.57 11.75 -27.83
C THR A 211 11.73 11.63 -28.81
N GLY A 212 11.63 12.33 -29.93
CA GLY A 212 12.66 12.38 -30.97
C GLY A 212 12.18 11.92 -32.35
N HIS A 213 11.07 11.19 -32.41
CA HIS A 213 10.59 10.51 -33.62
C HIS A 213 9.18 10.90 -34.03
N GLY A 214 8.63 11.98 -33.46
CA GLY A 214 7.29 12.50 -33.77
C GLY A 214 6.18 11.94 -32.89
N GLU A 215 6.54 11.37 -31.74
CA GLU A 215 5.59 10.89 -30.73
C GLU A 215 4.65 12.00 -30.24
N LYS A 216 3.50 11.60 -29.73
CA LYS A 216 2.52 12.50 -29.12
C LYS A 216 3.12 13.21 -27.90
N ASP A 217 2.99 14.53 -27.85
CA ASP A 217 3.58 15.34 -26.80
C ASP A 217 2.72 15.34 -25.52
N ILE A 218 3.34 15.05 -24.38
CA ILE A 218 2.73 15.11 -23.04
C ILE A 218 2.41 16.54 -22.55
N ASP A 219 2.92 17.56 -23.22
CA ASP A 219 2.64 18.96 -22.91
C ASP A 219 1.59 19.56 -23.85
N ASP A 220 1.22 18.84 -24.92
CA ASP A 220 0.18 19.26 -25.87
C ASP A 220 -1.21 19.10 -25.24
N THR A 221 -1.97 20.21 -25.26
CA THR A 221 -3.34 20.33 -24.74
C THR A 221 -4.40 20.17 -25.81
N GLU A 222 -4.02 20.06 -27.08
CA GLU A 222 -4.95 19.77 -28.16
C GLU A 222 -5.52 18.35 -28.01
N PRO A 223 -6.67 18.02 -28.66
CA PRO A 223 -7.32 16.72 -28.53
C PRO A 223 -6.43 15.50 -28.87
N THR A 224 -5.37 15.70 -29.64
CA THR A 224 -4.40 14.66 -30.00
C THR A 224 -3.20 14.57 -29.05
N GLY A 225 -3.07 15.50 -28.11
CA GLY A 225 -1.98 15.59 -27.14
C GLY A 225 -2.19 14.67 -25.93
N PHE A 226 -1.14 14.56 -25.10
CA PHE A 226 -1.09 13.62 -23.97
C PHE A 226 -1.08 14.33 -22.60
N SER A 227 -1.33 15.63 -22.54
CA SER A 227 -1.36 16.39 -21.27
C SER A 227 -2.37 15.86 -20.25
N VAL A 228 -3.56 15.46 -20.69
CA VAL A 228 -4.57 14.85 -19.80
C VAL A 228 -4.07 13.53 -19.19
N ALA A 229 -3.41 12.69 -20.00
CA ALA A 229 -2.82 11.44 -19.52
C ALA A 229 -1.65 11.71 -18.54
N ARG A 230 -0.79 12.69 -18.84
CA ARG A 230 0.29 13.14 -17.96
C ARG A 230 -0.26 13.58 -16.60
N ASP A 231 -1.33 14.37 -16.59
CA ASP A 231 -1.89 14.92 -15.35
C ASP A 231 -2.58 13.80 -14.54
N ALA A 232 -3.31 12.90 -15.18
CA ALA A 232 -3.87 11.71 -14.51
C ALA A 232 -2.78 10.81 -13.88
N ILE A 233 -1.63 10.64 -14.56
CA ILE A 233 -0.49 9.89 -14.02
C ILE A 233 0.12 10.61 -12.80
N LYS A 234 0.21 11.95 -12.84
CA LYS A 234 0.72 12.76 -11.73
C LYS A 234 -0.22 12.73 -10.52
N ASP A 235 -1.52 12.70 -10.75
CA ASP A 235 -2.54 12.57 -9.70
C ASP A 235 -2.40 11.24 -8.95
N GLU A 236 -1.93 10.19 -9.63
CA GLU A 236 -1.54 8.90 -9.03
C GLU A 236 -0.14 8.92 -8.35
N ASN A 237 0.41 10.11 -8.11
CA ASN A 237 1.68 10.37 -7.43
C ASN A 237 2.93 9.80 -8.14
N TYR A 238 2.88 9.68 -9.48
CA TYR A 238 4.05 9.43 -10.31
C TYR A 238 4.65 10.73 -10.84
N GLU A 239 5.94 10.68 -11.19
CA GLU A 239 6.58 11.73 -11.97
C GLU A 239 6.51 11.36 -13.47
N VAL A 240 6.33 12.37 -14.33
CA VAL A 240 6.26 12.17 -15.78
C VAL A 240 7.30 13.05 -16.45
N GLU A 241 8.18 12.45 -17.24
CA GLU A 241 9.26 13.13 -17.94
C GLU A 241 9.36 12.71 -19.41
N LYS A 242 9.85 13.61 -20.26
CA LYS A 242 10.23 13.27 -21.64
C LYS A 242 11.60 12.60 -21.65
N LEU A 243 11.78 11.60 -22.50
CA LEU A 243 13.05 10.90 -22.67
C LEU A 243 13.49 10.94 -24.13
N PHE A 244 14.57 11.65 -24.41
CA PHE A 244 15.20 11.67 -25.73
C PHE A 244 16.39 10.69 -25.73
N LEU A 245 16.23 9.49 -26.30
CA LEU A 245 17.22 8.42 -26.15
C LEU A 245 18.57 8.73 -26.80
N ALA A 246 18.60 9.57 -27.85
CA ALA A 246 19.84 9.96 -28.51
C ALA A 246 20.86 10.67 -27.59
N ASP A 247 20.42 11.25 -26.46
CA ASP A 247 21.31 11.86 -25.46
C ASP A 247 21.68 10.91 -24.29
N LYS A 248 21.14 9.69 -24.28
CA LYS A 248 21.33 8.70 -23.22
C LYS A 248 22.20 7.54 -23.69
N LYS A 249 22.82 6.86 -22.72
CA LYS A 249 23.53 5.59 -22.94
C LYS A 249 22.65 4.37 -22.66
N GLU A 250 21.70 4.53 -21.74
CA GLU A 250 20.70 3.53 -21.37
C GLU A 250 19.44 4.23 -20.86
N ILE A 251 18.34 3.47 -20.77
CA ILE A 251 17.11 3.95 -20.12
C ILE A 251 17.39 4.13 -18.62
N PRO A 252 17.02 5.26 -18.00
CA PRO A 252 17.27 5.53 -16.58
C PRO A 252 16.79 4.40 -15.66
N GLU A 253 17.55 4.10 -14.61
CA GLU A 253 17.20 3.04 -13.63
C GLU A 253 15.92 3.36 -12.84
N ASP A 254 15.55 4.64 -12.73
CA ASP A 254 14.32 5.10 -12.08
C ASP A 254 13.07 5.04 -12.98
N CYS A 255 13.24 4.59 -14.24
CA CYS A 255 12.16 4.40 -15.20
C CYS A 255 11.27 3.22 -14.80
N ALA A 256 10.08 3.54 -14.29
CA ALA A 256 9.09 2.54 -13.92
C ALA A 256 8.34 1.98 -15.13
N VAL A 257 8.03 2.83 -16.11
CA VAL A 257 7.43 2.48 -17.39
C VAL A 257 7.96 3.43 -18.46
N LEU A 258 8.39 2.89 -19.60
CA LEU A 258 8.66 3.66 -20.81
C LEU A 258 7.42 3.66 -21.71
N VAL A 259 6.94 4.83 -22.11
CA VAL A 259 5.81 4.98 -23.04
C VAL A 259 6.33 5.43 -24.39
N ILE A 260 5.99 4.69 -25.44
CA ILE A 260 6.28 5.00 -26.84
C ILE A 260 4.95 5.32 -27.51
N ALA A 261 4.62 6.61 -27.60
CA ALA A 261 3.30 7.09 -27.99
C ALA A 261 3.26 7.55 -29.46
N GLY A 262 2.96 6.63 -30.38
CA GLY A 262 2.71 6.92 -31.80
C GLY A 262 3.91 7.55 -32.53
N PRO A 263 5.10 6.91 -32.54
CA PRO A 263 6.26 7.42 -33.28
C PRO A 263 5.93 7.50 -34.78
N GLN A 264 6.36 8.58 -35.43
CA GLN A 264 6.11 8.86 -36.84
C GLN A 264 7.33 8.55 -37.74
N ASN A 265 8.51 8.38 -37.13
CA ASN A 265 9.76 8.03 -37.80
C ASN A 265 10.42 6.83 -37.11
N ASP A 266 11.25 6.10 -37.84
CA ASP A 266 11.98 4.96 -37.31
C ASP A 266 12.91 5.37 -36.17
N LEU A 267 12.80 4.63 -35.06
CA LEU A 267 13.82 4.66 -34.01
C LEU A 267 15.14 4.15 -34.59
N LEU A 268 16.25 4.69 -34.09
CA LEU A 268 17.58 4.23 -34.47
C LEU A 268 17.85 2.83 -33.91
N ASP A 269 18.69 2.05 -34.57
CA ASP A 269 18.99 0.67 -34.17
C ASP A 269 19.55 0.59 -32.73
N ASN A 270 20.40 1.55 -32.34
CA ASN A 270 20.93 1.63 -30.97
C ASN A 270 19.84 1.92 -29.93
N GLU A 271 18.80 2.69 -30.28
CA GLU A 271 17.68 2.98 -29.38
C GLU A 271 16.80 1.74 -29.21
N LYS A 272 16.51 1.02 -30.30
CA LYS A 272 15.81 -0.28 -30.26
C LYS A 272 16.56 -1.28 -29.39
N GLU A 273 17.89 -1.36 -29.50
CA GLU A 273 18.72 -2.20 -28.63
C GLU A 273 18.66 -1.78 -27.15
N MET A 274 18.64 -0.48 -26.86
CA MET A 274 18.50 0.02 -25.48
C MET A 274 17.15 -0.39 -24.88
N ILE A 275 16.06 -0.23 -25.64
CA ILE A 275 14.71 -0.64 -25.22
C ILE A 275 14.68 -2.17 -25.01
N GLN A 276 15.24 -2.95 -25.94
CA GLN A 276 15.28 -4.40 -25.81
C GLN A 276 16.02 -4.83 -24.54
N LYS A 277 17.22 -4.28 -24.27
CA LYS A 277 17.99 -4.56 -23.05
C LYS A 277 17.25 -4.17 -21.78
N TYR A 278 16.53 -3.06 -21.80
CA TYR A 278 15.71 -2.62 -20.66
C TYR A 278 14.58 -3.61 -20.36
N LEU A 279 13.85 -4.06 -21.39
CA LEU A 279 12.78 -5.05 -21.23
C LEU A 279 13.33 -6.41 -20.76
N GLU A 280 14.47 -6.86 -21.29
CA GLU A 280 15.14 -8.10 -20.86
C GLU A 280 15.60 -8.07 -19.40
N LYS A 281 15.87 -6.88 -18.84
CA LYS A 281 16.18 -6.67 -17.41
C LYS A 281 14.93 -6.58 -16.52
N GLY A 282 13.72 -6.78 -17.06
CA GLY A 282 12.45 -6.67 -16.34
C GLY A 282 11.85 -5.27 -16.33
N GLY A 283 12.34 -4.37 -17.20
CA GLY A 283 11.71 -3.09 -17.48
C GLY A 283 10.31 -3.25 -18.08
N LYS A 284 9.50 -2.19 -18.01
CA LYS A 284 8.11 -2.20 -18.48
C LYS A 284 7.93 -1.14 -19.56
N ALA A 285 7.22 -1.46 -20.63
CA ALA A 285 6.91 -0.48 -21.66
C ALA A 285 5.46 -0.56 -22.15
N LEU A 286 4.94 0.59 -22.57
CA LEU A 286 3.67 0.73 -23.28
C LEU A 286 3.96 1.22 -24.69
N PHE A 287 3.51 0.46 -25.69
CA PHE A 287 3.65 0.80 -27.10
C PHE A 287 2.27 1.17 -27.66
N LEU A 288 2.14 2.39 -28.16
CA LEU A 288 0.95 2.87 -28.87
C LEU A 288 1.36 3.09 -30.32
N LEU A 289 0.93 2.21 -31.24
CA LEU A 289 1.40 2.19 -32.62
C LEU A 289 0.26 2.46 -33.59
N ASP A 290 0.34 3.59 -34.28
CA ASP A 290 -0.61 3.95 -35.34
C ASP A 290 -0.33 3.10 -36.62
N PRO A 291 -1.32 2.89 -37.52
CA PRO A 291 -1.22 2.10 -38.76
C PRO A 291 -0.12 2.53 -39.74
N ALA A 292 -0.03 3.82 -40.08
CA ALA A 292 0.95 4.36 -41.02
C ALA A 292 1.21 5.84 -40.68
N PRO A 293 2.45 6.36 -40.83
CA PRO A 293 3.66 5.70 -41.32
C PRO A 293 4.36 4.96 -40.16
N SER A 294 4.02 3.69 -39.93
CA SER A 294 4.32 3.01 -38.68
C SER A 294 5.70 2.37 -38.70
N PRO A 295 6.68 2.90 -37.97
CA PRO A 295 8.07 2.60 -38.26
C PRO A 295 8.68 1.67 -37.19
N GLY A 296 9.33 0.59 -37.65
CA GLY A 296 10.47 -0.08 -37.01
C GLY A 296 10.30 -0.84 -35.70
N LEU A 297 9.14 -0.80 -35.04
CA LEU A 297 8.92 -1.48 -33.76
C LEU A 297 8.17 -2.81 -33.87
N ALA A 298 7.56 -3.09 -35.02
CA ALA A 298 6.84 -4.35 -35.26
C ALA A 298 7.74 -5.57 -35.08
N ASP A 299 8.97 -5.54 -35.60
CA ASP A 299 9.94 -6.63 -35.44
C ASP A 299 10.35 -6.85 -33.98
N MET A 300 10.42 -5.77 -33.20
CA MET A 300 10.71 -5.87 -31.77
C MET A 300 9.55 -6.54 -31.02
N LEU A 301 8.30 -6.17 -31.33
CA LEU A 301 7.12 -6.77 -30.73
C LEU A 301 6.88 -8.22 -31.20
N ASP A 302 7.29 -8.59 -32.43
CA ASP A 302 7.22 -9.98 -32.91
C ASP A 302 8.08 -10.94 -32.06
N LYS A 303 9.22 -10.46 -31.54
CA LYS A 303 10.06 -11.20 -30.57
C LYS A 303 9.37 -11.39 -29.22
N TRP A 304 8.43 -10.52 -28.88
CA TRP A 304 7.59 -10.60 -27.67
C TRP A 304 6.27 -11.35 -27.92
N GLY A 305 6.13 -12.02 -29.05
CA GLY A 305 4.96 -12.83 -29.32
C GLY A 305 3.78 -12.05 -29.91
N ILE A 306 3.94 -10.78 -30.28
CA ILE A 306 2.86 -9.94 -30.81
C ILE A 306 3.17 -9.54 -32.26
N LYS A 307 2.36 -10.00 -33.21
CA LYS A 307 2.40 -9.50 -34.58
C LYS A 307 1.59 -8.22 -34.68
N VAL A 308 2.18 -7.17 -35.24
CA VAL A 308 1.51 -5.91 -35.52
C VAL A 308 1.08 -5.89 -36.99
N GLY A 309 -0.20 -5.66 -37.26
CA GLY A 309 -0.76 -5.69 -38.61
C GLY A 309 -0.54 -4.40 -39.37
N ASP A 310 -0.16 -4.50 -40.65
CA ASP A 310 -0.08 -3.34 -41.57
C ASP A 310 -1.44 -3.03 -42.18
N ASP A 311 -2.37 -2.60 -41.33
CA ASP A 311 -3.77 -2.38 -41.64
C ASP A 311 -4.39 -1.27 -40.78
N LEU A 312 -5.56 -0.80 -41.20
CA LEU A 312 -6.43 0.10 -40.44
C LEU A 312 -7.68 -0.67 -40.01
N VAL A 313 -8.01 -0.68 -38.72
CA VAL A 313 -9.23 -1.32 -38.25
C VAL A 313 -10.41 -0.38 -38.48
N VAL A 314 -11.44 -0.91 -39.14
CA VAL A 314 -12.65 -0.18 -39.49
C VAL A 314 -13.87 -0.80 -38.82
N ASP A 315 -14.80 0.05 -38.40
CA ASP A 315 -16.03 -0.32 -37.73
C ASP A 315 -17.27 -0.08 -38.63
N ALA A 316 -17.92 -1.17 -39.05
CA ALA A 316 -19.25 -1.12 -39.70
C ALA A 316 -20.43 -1.41 -38.75
N SER A 317 -20.21 -1.58 -37.44
CA SER A 317 -21.29 -1.80 -36.47
C SER A 317 -22.32 -0.66 -36.46
N GLY A 318 -21.88 0.55 -36.82
CA GLY A 318 -22.69 1.76 -36.82
C GLY A 318 -22.90 2.37 -35.44
N ILE A 319 -22.40 1.75 -34.36
CA ILE A 319 -22.45 2.32 -33.00
C ILE A 319 -21.70 3.65 -32.97
N GLY A 320 -20.47 3.69 -33.52
CA GLY A 320 -19.69 4.93 -33.60
C GLY A 320 -20.41 6.08 -34.29
N ARG A 321 -21.18 5.78 -35.36
CA ARG A 321 -21.97 6.78 -36.09
C ARG A 321 -23.05 7.46 -35.24
N LEU A 322 -23.57 6.78 -34.22
CA LEU A 322 -24.54 7.37 -33.28
C LEU A 322 -23.91 8.49 -32.43
N PHE A 323 -22.58 8.46 -32.27
CA PHE A 323 -21.81 9.41 -31.46
C PHE A 323 -20.90 10.32 -32.32
N GLY A 324 -21.13 10.36 -33.64
CA GLY A 324 -20.35 11.19 -34.56
C GLY A 324 -18.97 10.64 -34.93
N ALA A 325 -18.67 9.39 -34.59
CA ALA A 325 -17.43 8.74 -34.97
C ALA A 325 -17.50 8.15 -36.39
N GLY A 326 -16.43 8.33 -37.16
CA GLY A 326 -16.26 7.75 -38.50
C GLY A 326 -15.95 6.24 -38.46
N PRO A 327 -16.00 5.54 -39.60
CA PRO A 327 -15.64 4.12 -39.69
C PRO A 327 -14.22 3.80 -39.18
N GLU A 328 -13.28 4.72 -39.30
CA GLU A 328 -11.88 4.62 -38.85
C GLU A 328 -11.67 4.79 -37.34
N MET A 329 -12.76 4.88 -36.58
CA MET A 329 -12.76 5.05 -35.12
C MET A 329 -13.55 3.91 -34.46
N PRO A 330 -13.03 2.67 -34.47
CA PRO A 330 -13.72 1.54 -33.87
C PRO A 330 -14.07 1.73 -32.42
N VAL A 331 -15.26 1.27 -32.07
CA VAL A 331 -15.78 1.28 -30.71
C VAL A 331 -15.53 -0.07 -30.06
N VAL A 332 -14.87 -0.06 -28.92
CA VAL A 332 -14.71 -1.24 -28.06
C VAL A 332 -15.64 -1.11 -26.87
N VAL A 333 -16.40 -2.18 -26.66
CA VAL A 333 -17.23 -2.40 -25.46
C VAL A 333 -16.93 -3.75 -24.80
N ASN A 334 -16.07 -4.57 -25.43
CA ASN A 334 -15.72 -5.91 -24.94
C ASN A 334 -14.22 -5.93 -24.60
N TYR A 335 -13.94 -5.95 -23.31
CA TYR A 335 -12.61 -6.15 -22.76
C TYR A 335 -12.47 -7.58 -22.25
N GLU A 336 -11.30 -8.17 -22.48
CA GLU A 336 -10.99 -9.51 -21.97
C GLU A 336 -10.65 -9.44 -20.47
N ASP A 337 -10.83 -10.55 -19.75
CA ASP A 337 -10.56 -10.62 -18.31
C ASP A 337 -9.06 -10.53 -18.02
N HIS A 338 -8.64 -9.42 -17.39
CA HIS A 338 -7.25 -9.18 -16.99
C HIS A 338 -7.18 -8.11 -15.89
N GLU A 339 -6.13 -8.13 -15.05
CA GLU A 339 -5.94 -7.12 -13.99
C GLU A 339 -5.91 -5.68 -14.53
N ILE A 340 -5.45 -5.48 -15.77
CA ILE A 340 -5.41 -4.17 -16.45
C ILE A 340 -6.81 -3.67 -16.83
N THR A 341 -7.73 -4.58 -17.17
CA THR A 341 -9.07 -4.27 -17.69
C THR A 341 -10.15 -4.38 -16.61
N LYS A 342 -9.78 -4.65 -15.35
CA LYS A 342 -10.72 -4.63 -14.22
C LYS A 342 -11.43 -3.27 -14.14
N GLY A 343 -12.76 -3.30 -14.09
CA GLY A 343 -13.58 -2.09 -14.06
C GLY A 343 -13.96 -1.54 -15.43
N PHE A 344 -13.50 -2.15 -16.53
CA PHE A 344 -13.82 -1.72 -17.90
C PHE A 344 -15.12 -2.35 -18.43
N GLU A 345 -15.81 -3.18 -17.64
CA GLU A 345 -16.93 -4.03 -18.09
C GLU A 345 -18.14 -3.23 -18.59
N ASN A 346 -18.25 -1.95 -18.20
CA ASN A 346 -19.34 -1.05 -18.62
C ASN A 346 -18.84 0.18 -19.38
N PHE A 347 -17.57 0.20 -19.81
CA PHE A 347 -16.99 1.33 -20.52
C PHE A 347 -17.01 1.11 -22.03
N MET A 348 -17.43 2.15 -22.73
CA MET A 348 -17.30 2.28 -24.17
C MET A 348 -16.12 3.19 -24.46
N THR A 349 -15.19 2.72 -25.27
CA THR A 349 -13.99 3.47 -25.66
C THR A 349 -13.87 3.50 -27.18
N VAL A 350 -13.48 4.64 -27.71
CA VAL A 350 -13.28 4.86 -29.14
C VAL A 350 -11.78 4.89 -29.41
N TYR A 351 -11.32 4.16 -30.43
CA TYR A 351 -9.92 4.10 -30.80
C TYR A 351 -9.72 4.67 -32.21
N PRO A 352 -9.41 5.96 -32.36
CA PRO A 352 -9.16 6.56 -33.67
C PRO A 352 -7.89 6.00 -34.29
N LEU A 353 -7.96 5.60 -35.57
CA LEU A 353 -6.80 5.17 -36.36
C LEU A 353 -6.00 4.05 -35.68
N VAL A 354 -6.68 2.96 -35.33
CA VAL A 354 -6.03 1.80 -34.71
C VAL A 354 -5.71 0.72 -35.74
N ARG A 355 -4.62 -0.03 -35.50
CA ARG A 355 -4.24 -1.19 -36.31
C ARG A 355 -4.49 -2.50 -35.56
N SER A 356 -4.55 -3.60 -36.31
CA SER A 356 -4.70 -4.91 -35.71
C SER A 356 -3.40 -5.36 -35.02
N ILE A 357 -3.57 -6.19 -34.00
CA ILE A 357 -2.49 -6.98 -33.43
C ILE A 357 -2.94 -8.44 -33.35
N THR A 358 -1.99 -9.36 -33.37
CA THR A 358 -2.27 -10.80 -33.26
C THR A 358 -1.21 -11.47 -32.40
N PRO A 359 -1.60 -12.06 -31.25
CA PRO A 359 -0.72 -12.95 -30.50
C PRO A 359 -0.25 -14.12 -31.37
N LYS A 360 1.04 -14.44 -31.32
CA LYS A 360 1.60 -15.60 -32.00
C LYS A 360 1.13 -16.86 -31.29
N GLU A 361 0.78 -17.89 -32.06
CA GLU A 361 0.47 -19.23 -31.52
C GLU A 361 1.64 -19.81 -30.71
N LYS A 362 2.87 -19.41 -31.04
CA LYS A 362 4.11 -19.76 -30.35
C LYS A 362 4.91 -18.47 -30.09
N PRO A 363 4.61 -17.75 -29.00
CA PRO A 363 5.19 -16.44 -28.72
C PRO A 363 6.69 -16.48 -28.35
N GLY A 364 7.18 -17.63 -27.86
CA GLY A 364 8.57 -17.86 -27.47
C GLY A 364 8.64 -18.58 -26.13
N GLU A 365 9.81 -19.10 -25.77
CA GLU A 365 9.98 -19.77 -24.47
C GLU A 365 9.87 -18.76 -23.31
N GLY A 366 8.97 -19.04 -22.36
CA GLY A 366 8.70 -18.18 -21.20
C GLY A 366 7.82 -16.96 -21.48
N ILE A 367 7.39 -16.72 -22.71
CA ILE A 367 6.56 -15.56 -23.06
C ILE A 367 5.08 -15.95 -23.03
N ASP A 368 4.28 -15.22 -22.27
CA ASP A 368 2.82 -15.31 -22.25
C ASP A 368 2.21 -14.04 -22.84
N VAL A 369 1.22 -14.20 -23.73
CA VAL A 369 0.56 -13.08 -24.41
C VAL A 369 -0.95 -13.20 -24.25
N GLN A 370 -1.57 -12.14 -23.73
CA GLN A 370 -3.02 -12.08 -23.49
C GLN A 370 -3.61 -10.88 -24.23
N VAL A 371 -4.70 -11.09 -24.94
CA VAL A 371 -5.48 -10.01 -25.57
C VAL A 371 -6.22 -9.25 -24.47
N LEU A 372 -6.26 -7.93 -24.56
CA LEU A 372 -6.95 -7.05 -23.61
C LEU A 372 -8.24 -6.46 -24.19
N ALA A 373 -8.23 -6.11 -25.48
CA ALA A 373 -9.35 -5.44 -26.13
C ALA A 373 -9.57 -5.96 -27.55
N LYS A 374 -10.84 -6.17 -27.90
CA LYS A 374 -11.26 -6.57 -29.24
C LYS A 374 -12.38 -5.66 -29.74
N THR A 375 -12.38 -5.39 -31.04
CA THR A 375 -13.46 -4.69 -31.70
C THR A 375 -14.73 -5.55 -31.78
N GLN A 376 -15.80 -4.97 -32.33
CA GLN A 376 -17.03 -5.71 -32.59
C GLN A 376 -16.88 -6.71 -33.75
N PRO A 377 -17.74 -7.75 -33.83
CA PRO A 377 -17.73 -8.72 -34.93
C PRO A 377 -17.92 -8.11 -36.33
N HIS A 378 -18.56 -6.94 -36.42
CA HIS A 378 -18.80 -6.23 -37.69
C HIS A 378 -17.66 -5.27 -38.08
N SER A 379 -16.56 -5.28 -37.34
CA SER A 379 -15.34 -4.57 -37.74
C SER A 379 -14.49 -5.44 -38.65
N TRP A 380 -13.52 -4.86 -39.36
CA TRP A 380 -12.51 -5.59 -40.10
C TRP A 380 -11.17 -4.84 -40.09
N SER A 381 -10.09 -5.54 -40.40
CA SER A 381 -8.79 -4.93 -40.67
C SER A 381 -8.68 -4.64 -42.18
N GLU A 382 -8.71 -3.36 -42.56
CA GLU A 382 -8.55 -2.87 -43.94
C GLU A 382 -7.06 -2.78 -44.29
N LYS A 383 -6.60 -3.61 -45.23
CA LYS A 383 -5.18 -3.65 -45.63
C LYS A 383 -4.80 -2.58 -46.66
N LYS A 384 -5.76 -2.01 -47.40
CA LYS A 384 -5.51 -0.99 -48.42
C LYS A 384 -6.40 0.23 -48.17
N PRO A 385 -6.13 1.00 -47.11
CA PRO A 385 -6.95 2.15 -46.77
C PRO A 385 -6.94 3.19 -47.91
N GLY A 386 -8.04 3.25 -48.66
CA GLY A 386 -8.31 4.27 -49.68
C GLY A 386 -9.28 5.33 -49.18
N ASN A 387 -9.69 6.26 -50.06
CA ASN A 387 -10.66 7.32 -49.73
C ASN A 387 -12.06 6.80 -49.34
N LYS A 388 -12.37 5.54 -49.63
CA LYS A 388 -13.59 4.87 -49.21
C LYS A 388 -13.21 3.49 -48.71
N VAL A 389 -13.57 3.20 -47.46
CA VAL A 389 -13.33 1.89 -46.88
C VAL A 389 -14.39 0.92 -47.40
N LYS A 390 -13.95 -0.27 -47.83
CA LYS A 390 -14.83 -1.33 -48.33
C LYS A 390 -14.16 -2.67 -48.04
N PHE A 391 -14.87 -3.53 -47.31
CA PHE A 391 -14.40 -4.89 -47.06
C PHE A 391 -14.15 -5.65 -48.37
N ASP A 392 -12.92 -6.14 -48.54
CA ASP A 392 -12.48 -6.95 -49.66
C ASP A 392 -12.21 -8.39 -49.21
N GLU A 393 -13.12 -9.29 -49.59
CA GLU A 393 -13.08 -10.70 -49.21
C GLU A 393 -11.80 -11.39 -49.72
N GLY A 394 -11.08 -12.06 -48.82
CA GLY A 394 -9.82 -12.74 -49.10
C GLY A 394 -8.57 -11.87 -48.93
N GLU A 395 -8.71 -10.54 -48.85
CA GLU A 395 -7.63 -9.63 -48.46
C GLU A 395 -7.76 -9.21 -47.00
N ASP A 396 -8.95 -8.74 -46.61
CA ASP A 396 -9.23 -8.23 -45.26
C ASP A 396 -9.56 -9.35 -44.27
N THR A 397 -9.38 -9.05 -42.98
CA THR A 397 -9.77 -9.96 -41.89
C THR A 397 -11.02 -9.43 -41.22
N LEU A 398 -12.08 -10.22 -41.20
CA LEU A 398 -13.31 -9.89 -40.48
C LEU A 398 -13.13 -10.05 -38.97
N GLY A 399 -13.79 -9.18 -38.21
CA GLY A 399 -13.70 -9.12 -36.76
C GLY A 399 -14.37 -10.29 -36.03
N PRO A 400 -14.24 -10.32 -34.69
CA PRO A 400 -13.64 -9.27 -33.85
C PRO A 400 -12.11 -9.19 -34.00
N ILE A 401 -11.58 -7.96 -34.16
CA ILE A 401 -10.15 -7.71 -34.35
C ILE A 401 -9.52 -7.35 -33.01
N SER A 402 -8.39 -7.96 -32.69
CA SER A 402 -7.64 -7.63 -31.47
C SER A 402 -6.85 -6.34 -31.70
N ILE A 403 -6.93 -5.40 -30.76
CA ILE A 403 -6.29 -4.08 -30.88
C ILE A 403 -5.39 -3.72 -29.69
N ALA A 404 -5.47 -4.48 -28.59
CA ALA A 404 -4.60 -4.32 -27.43
C ALA A 404 -4.27 -5.69 -26.82
N ALA A 405 -3.02 -5.87 -26.41
CA ALA A 405 -2.52 -7.09 -25.77
C ALA A 405 -1.42 -6.73 -24.78
N VAL A 406 -1.17 -7.64 -23.84
CA VAL A 406 -0.05 -7.60 -22.92
C VAL A 406 0.82 -8.84 -23.15
N ALA A 407 2.14 -8.65 -23.12
CA ALA A 407 3.11 -9.73 -23.11
C ALA A 407 3.91 -9.70 -21.81
N THR A 408 4.13 -10.87 -21.21
CA THR A 408 4.96 -11.04 -20.02
C THR A 408 5.98 -12.15 -20.26
N LYS A 409 7.14 -12.07 -19.59
CA LYS A 409 8.23 -13.03 -19.71
C LYS A 409 8.76 -13.42 -18.35
#